data_AF-A0A942SAG3-F1
#
_entry.id   AF-A0A942SAG3-F1
#
_cell.length_a   1.000
_cell.length_b   1.000
_cell.length_c   1.000
_cell.angle_alpha   90.00
_cell.angle_beta   90.00
_cell.angle_gamma   90.00
#
_symmetry.space_group_name_H-M   'P 1'
#
loop_
_entity.id
_entity.type
_entity.pdbx_description
1 polymer ?
#
loop_
_entity_poly.entity_id
_entity_poly.type
_entity_poly.pdbx_seq_one_letter_code
_entity_poly.pdbx_strand_id
1 'polypeptide(L)'
;AIEAAGAPARAFSALDMPTVCQPYARQPAIKDLSEGRIVVLAGGTGNPYFTTDTAAALRAAELSCQAIFKATDVDGIYDSDPHKNPKAKRFKTLTASEALSRNLKVMDAAAFALARDAKLPIIVFSIKAAGAISAAIADPSRGTIVTA
;
A
#
# COMPACT_ATOMS: atom_id res chain seq x y z
N ALA A 1 11.25 -6.79 -15.95
CA ALA A 1 10.54 -5.54 -16.30
C ALA A 1 11.24 -4.32 -15.72
N ILE A 2 11.35 -4.20 -14.39
CA ILE A 2 11.98 -3.03 -13.72
C ILE A 2 13.45 -2.87 -14.13
N GLU A 3 14.25 -3.94 -14.03
CA GLU A 3 15.67 -3.92 -14.42
C GLU A 3 15.86 -3.68 -15.92
N ALA A 4 14.97 -4.23 -16.77
CA ALA A 4 14.98 -3.99 -18.21
C ALA A 4 14.67 -2.51 -18.56
N ALA A 5 13.97 -1.80 -17.68
CA ALA A 5 13.75 -0.35 -17.77
C ALA A 5 14.90 0.48 -17.16
N GLY A 6 16.00 -0.15 -16.74
CA GLY A 6 17.20 0.52 -16.24
C GLY A 6 17.22 0.83 -14.75
N ALA A 7 16.22 0.37 -13.98
CA ALA A 7 16.17 0.60 -12.54
C ALA A 7 16.59 -0.67 -11.76
N PRO A 8 17.53 -0.58 -10.81
CA PRO A 8 17.95 -1.74 -10.02
C PRO A 8 16.81 -2.20 -9.12
N ALA A 9 16.58 -3.51 -9.05
CA ALA A 9 15.51 -4.08 -8.23
C ALA A 9 15.97 -5.33 -7.47
N ARG A 10 15.28 -5.64 -6.38
CA ARG A 10 15.43 -6.90 -5.64
C ARG A 10 14.06 -7.47 -5.32
N ALA A 11 13.88 -8.76 -5.60
CA ALA A 11 12.71 -9.50 -5.16
C ALA A 11 13.02 -10.29 -3.87
N PHE A 12 12.11 -10.18 -2.90
CA PHE A 12 12.07 -11.03 -1.71
C PHE A 12 10.73 -11.77 -1.61
N SER A 13 10.71 -12.93 -0.97
CA SER A 13 9.50 -13.69 -0.70
C SER A 13 9.37 -14.01 0.79
N ALA A 14 8.14 -13.94 1.31
CA ALA A 14 7.83 -14.39 2.67
C ALA A 14 7.99 -15.92 2.86
N LEU A 15 8.02 -16.66 1.75
CA LEU A 15 8.26 -18.10 1.71
C LEU A 15 9.59 -18.38 0.99
N ASP A 16 10.34 -19.38 1.45
CA ASP A 16 11.62 -19.75 0.85
C ASP A 16 11.44 -20.22 -0.60
N MET A 17 12.15 -19.57 -1.53
CA MET A 17 12.11 -19.85 -2.96
C MET A 17 13.53 -19.84 -3.56
N PRO A 18 14.37 -20.87 -3.25
CA PRO A 18 15.83 -20.80 -3.42
C PRO A 18 16.33 -20.44 -4.83
N THR A 19 15.58 -20.80 -5.87
CA THR A 19 15.96 -20.57 -7.27
C THR A 19 15.24 -19.39 -7.92
N VAL A 20 14.33 -18.72 -7.21
CA VAL A 20 13.46 -17.67 -7.78
C VAL A 20 13.75 -16.30 -7.18
N CYS A 21 13.81 -16.19 -5.86
CA CYS A 21 14.05 -14.91 -5.18
C CYS A 21 14.56 -15.12 -3.75
N GLN A 22 15.04 -14.05 -3.11
CA GLN A 22 15.60 -14.14 -1.77
C GLN A 22 14.48 -14.33 -0.73
N PRO A 23 14.71 -15.08 0.35
CA PRO A 23 13.79 -15.08 1.48
C PRO A 23 13.79 -13.69 2.15
N TYR A 24 12.63 -13.25 2.61
CA TYR A 24 12.47 -11.92 3.20
C TYR A 24 13.23 -11.81 4.53
N ALA A 25 14.40 -11.17 4.44
CA ALA A 25 15.17 -10.48 5.46
C ALA A 25 14.77 -9.01 5.69
N ARG A 26 14.33 -8.57 6.89
CA ARG A 26 14.18 -7.12 7.16
C ARG A 26 15.45 -6.32 6.85
N GLN A 27 16.59 -6.77 7.37
CA GLN A 27 17.86 -6.02 7.20
C GLN A 27 18.38 -6.00 5.74
N PRO A 28 18.38 -7.13 5.01
CA PRO A 28 18.66 -7.11 3.57
C PRO A 28 17.75 -6.16 2.78
N ALA A 29 16.44 -6.17 3.05
CA ALA A 29 15.50 -5.30 2.35
C ALA A 29 15.77 -3.81 2.62
N ILE A 30 16.07 -3.44 3.87
CA ILE A 30 16.47 -2.06 4.23
C ILE A 30 17.78 -1.66 3.53
N LYS A 31 18.75 -2.57 3.47
CA LYS A 31 20.02 -2.33 2.75
C LYS A 31 19.76 -2.04 1.27
N ASP A 32 18.95 -2.87 0.61
CA ASP A 32 18.59 -2.66 -0.80
C ASP A 32 17.87 -1.32 -1.04
N LEU A 33 16.94 -0.95 -0.15
CA LEU A 33 16.28 0.36 -0.19
C LEU A 33 17.30 1.51 -0.02
N SER A 34 18.24 1.39 0.92
CA SER A 34 19.26 2.41 1.17
C SER A 34 20.24 2.60 0.01
N GLU A 35 20.43 1.57 -0.81
CA GLU A 35 21.23 1.61 -2.04
C GLU A 35 20.42 2.11 -3.26
N GLY A 36 19.19 2.57 -3.05
CA GLY A 36 18.31 3.09 -4.09
C GLY A 36 17.70 2.01 -4.99
N ARG A 37 17.69 0.74 -4.56
CA ARG A 37 17.03 -0.34 -5.30
C ARG A 37 15.53 -0.38 -5.01
N ILE A 38 14.76 -0.74 -6.02
CA ILE A 38 13.33 -1.05 -5.86
C ILE A 38 13.18 -2.43 -5.24
N VAL A 39 12.54 -2.51 -4.08
CA VAL A 39 12.26 -3.77 -3.40
C VAL A 39 10.86 -4.27 -3.74
N VAL A 40 10.78 -5.49 -4.29
CA VAL A 40 9.54 -6.20 -4.60
C VAL A 40 9.33 -7.31 -3.58
N LEU A 41 8.20 -7.28 -2.88
CA LEU A 41 7.88 -8.23 -1.83
C LEU A 41 6.76 -9.18 -2.29
N ALA A 42 7.06 -10.47 -2.31
CA ALA A 42 6.18 -11.55 -2.72
C ALA A 42 5.83 -12.48 -1.55
N GLY A 43 4.88 -13.39 -1.78
CA GLY A 43 4.43 -14.35 -0.76
C GLY A 43 3.53 -13.75 0.33
N GLY A 44 3.18 -12.46 0.24
CA GLY A 44 2.33 -11.78 1.23
C GLY A 44 2.93 -11.80 2.63
N THR A 45 2.13 -12.24 3.61
CA THR A 45 2.61 -12.51 4.98
C THR A 45 3.26 -13.89 5.12
N GLY A 46 3.21 -14.74 4.09
CA GLY A 46 3.56 -16.16 4.14
C GLY A 46 2.48 -17.04 4.76
N ASN A 47 1.37 -16.46 5.21
CA ASN A 47 0.32 -17.16 5.96
C ASN A 47 -1.03 -17.09 5.25
N PRO A 48 -1.82 -18.18 5.21
CA PRO A 48 -3.21 -18.14 4.77
C PRO A 48 -4.06 -17.16 5.58
N TYR A 49 -5.23 -16.81 5.07
CA TYR A 49 -6.24 -15.92 5.69
C TYR A 49 -5.88 -14.43 5.79
N PHE A 50 -4.63 -14.05 5.48
CA PHE A 50 -4.24 -12.64 5.41
C PHE A 50 -4.36 -12.10 4.00
N THR A 51 -4.89 -10.88 3.89
CA THR A 51 -5.01 -10.19 2.61
C THR A 51 -3.67 -9.60 2.17
N THR A 52 -3.59 -9.21 0.90
CA THR A 52 -2.46 -8.43 0.38
C THR A 52 -2.33 -7.06 1.06
N ASP A 53 -3.45 -6.43 1.43
CA ASP A 53 -3.43 -5.16 2.17
C ASP A 53 -2.78 -5.34 3.54
N THR A 54 -3.05 -6.47 4.22
CA THR A 54 -2.40 -6.80 5.51
C THR A 54 -0.91 -7.01 5.33
N ALA A 55 -0.49 -7.73 4.28
CA ALA A 55 0.93 -7.90 3.96
C ALA A 55 1.62 -6.56 3.69
N ALA A 56 0.97 -5.66 2.93
CA ALA A 56 1.51 -4.35 2.64
C ALA A 56 1.68 -3.51 3.91
N ALA A 57 0.69 -3.50 4.80
CA ALA A 57 0.76 -2.79 6.09
C ALA A 57 1.88 -3.34 6.99
N LEU A 58 1.98 -4.67 7.09
CA LEU A 58 3.05 -5.32 7.85
C LEU A 58 4.43 -4.93 7.32
N ARG A 59 4.66 -5.06 6.02
CA ARG A 59 5.96 -4.79 5.40
C ARG A 59 6.33 -3.31 5.45
N ALA A 60 5.35 -2.42 5.27
CA ALA A 60 5.56 -0.99 5.42
C ALA A 60 5.98 -0.61 6.85
N ALA A 61 5.39 -1.24 7.87
CA ALA A 61 5.77 -1.04 9.26
C ALA A 61 7.20 -1.56 9.55
N GLU A 62 7.51 -2.79 9.12
CA GLU A 62 8.83 -3.40 9.30
C GLU A 62 9.95 -2.59 8.62
N LEU A 63 9.70 -2.11 7.40
CA LEU A 63 10.64 -1.32 6.61
C LEU A 63 10.65 0.17 7.00
N SER A 64 9.83 0.56 7.99
CA SER A 64 9.76 1.94 8.49
C SER A 64 9.41 2.94 7.38
N CYS A 65 8.49 2.56 6.49
CA CYS A 65 7.97 3.43 5.46
C CYS A 65 7.25 4.63 6.07
N GLN A 66 7.18 5.74 5.33
CA GLN A 66 6.50 6.96 5.76
C GLN A 66 5.00 6.93 5.48
N ALA A 67 4.57 6.12 4.51
CA ALA A 67 3.19 6.03 4.06
C ALA A 67 2.96 4.74 3.24
N ILE A 68 1.69 4.35 3.12
CA ILE A 68 1.24 3.28 2.22
C ILE A 68 0.44 3.92 1.07
N PHE A 69 0.88 3.71 -0.16
CA PHE A 69 0.14 4.14 -1.35
C PHE A 69 -0.68 2.96 -1.91
N LYS A 70 -1.99 3.00 -1.70
CA LYS A 70 -2.94 1.98 -2.17
C LYS A 70 -3.55 2.39 -3.50
N ALA A 71 -2.99 1.86 -4.57
CA ALA A 71 -3.51 1.98 -5.93
C ALA A 71 -4.85 1.22 -6.07
N THR A 72 -5.85 1.86 -6.66
CA THR A 72 -7.17 1.26 -6.92
C THR A 72 -7.76 1.75 -8.25
N ASP A 73 -8.93 1.23 -8.62
CA ASP A 73 -9.65 1.61 -9.85
C ASP A 73 -10.40 2.94 -9.74
N VAL A 74 -10.69 3.37 -8.51
CA VAL A 74 -11.30 4.67 -8.18
C VAL A 74 -10.24 5.65 -7.68
N ASP A 75 -10.51 6.94 -7.72
CA ASP A 75 -9.58 8.01 -7.34
C ASP A 75 -9.57 8.34 -5.85
N GLY A 76 -10.23 7.55 -5.01
CA GLY A 76 -10.22 7.71 -3.55
C GLY A 76 -11.28 6.88 -2.85
N ILE A 77 -11.55 7.25 -1.60
CA ILE A 77 -12.61 6.65 -0.78
C ILE A 77 -13.85 7.54 -0.88
N TYR A 78 -15.00 6.91 -1.06
CA TYR A 78 -16.29 7.56 -1.22
C TYR A 78 -17.26 7.14 -0.11
N ASP A 79 -18.26 7.99 0.17
CA ASP A 79 -19.34 7.67 1.11
C ASP A 79 -20.25 6.53 0.64
N SER A 80 -20.24 6.25 -0.66
CA SER A 80 -21.03 5.23 -1.34
C SER A 80 -20.33 4.83 -2.65
N ASP A 81 -20.71 3.69 -3.23
CA ASP A 81 -20.08 3.18 -4.45
C ASP A 81 -20.29 4.16 -5.63
N PRO A 82 -19.22 4.81 -6.15
CA PRO A 82 -19.35 5.81 -7.22
C PRO A 82 -19.78 5.20 -8.56
N HIS A 83 -19.64 3.88 -8.74
CA HIS A 83 -20.15 3.20 -9.93
C HIS A 83 -21.67 3.01 -9.91
N LYS A 84 -22.28 3.01 -8.72
CA LYS A 84 -23.72 2.81 -8.53
C LYS A 84 -24.45 4.09 -8.16
N ASN A 85 -23.78 5.00 -7.47
CA ASN A 85 -24.33 6.27 -7.01
C ASN A 85 -23.56 7.45 -7.63
N PRO A 86 -24.10 8.13 -8.65
CA PRO A 86 -23.49 9.32 -9.23
C PRO A 86 -23.35 10.50 -8.24
N LYS A 87 -24.08 10.47 -7.11
CA LYS A 87 -23.99 11.47 -6.03
C LYS A 87 -22.97 11.10 -4.95
N ALA A 88 -22.19 10.04 -5.15
CA ALA A 88 -21.17 9.61 -4.19
C ALA A 88 -20.16 10.74 -3.96
N LYS A 89 -19.87 11.03 -2.69
CA LYS A 89 -18.94 12.09 -2.31
C LYS A 89 -17.60 11.48 -1.91
N ARG A 90 -16.54 11.94 -2.58
CA ARG A 90 -15.16 11.56 -2.25
C ARG A 90 -14.72 12.28 -0.98
N PHE A 91 -14.08 11.54 -0.08
CA PHE A 91 -13.40 12.12 1.08
C PHE A 91 -12.02 12.63 0.68
N LYS A 92 -11.61 13.79 1.22
CA LYS A 92 -10.22 14.28 1.08
C LYS A 92 -9.32 13.63 2.12
N THR A 93 -9.77 13.65 3.36
CA THR A 93 -9.09 13.10 4.52
C THR A 93 -10.10 12.34 5.37
N LEU A 94 -9.63 11.25 5.98
CA LEU A 94 -10.38 10.44 6.93
C LEU A 94 -9.45 10.02 8.07
N THR A 95 -9.98 9.94 9.27
CA THR A 95 -9.30 9.24 10.36
C THR A 95 -9.59 7.74 10.30
N ALA A 96 -8.76 6.97 10.97
CA ALA A 96 -8.91 5.53 11.06
C ALA A 96 -10.30 5.17 11.64
N SER A 97 -10.63 5.82 12.74
CA SER A 97 -11.91 5.65 13.44
C SER A 97 -13.13 6.03 12.58
N GLU A 98 -13.03 7.10 11.78
CA GLU A 98 -14.13 7.48 10.87
C GLU A 98 -14.39 6.42 9.81
N ALA A 99 -13.34 5.88 9.18
CA ALA A 99 -13.49 4.87 8.15
C ALA A 99 -14.13 3.58 8.69
N LEU A 100 -13.74 3.15 9.90
CA LEU A 100 -14.34 2.01 10.59
C LEU A 100 -15.80 2.27 10.98
N SER A 101 -16.09 3.43 11.61
CA SER A 101 -17.45 3.78 12.07
C SER A 101 -18.47 3.88 10.93
N ARG A 102 -18.01 4.30 9.75
CA ARG A 102 -18.84 4.43 8.53
C ARG A 102 -18.81 3.18 7.66
N ASN A 103 -18.16 2.10 8.11
CA ASN A 103 -18.00 0.84 7.39
C ASN A 103 -17.46 1.04 5.95
N LEU A 104 -16.52 1.98 5.79
CA LEU A 104 -15.92 2.30 4.50
C LEU A 104 -14.91 1.20 4.14
N LYS A 105 -15.02 0.67 2.92
CA LYS A 105 -14.15 -0.38 2.40
C LYS A 105 -12.79 0.19 1.96
N VAL A 106 -11.94 0.55 2.91
CA VAL A 106 -10.57 1.04 2.65
C VAL A 106 -9.60 -0.12 2.45
N MET A 107 -9.58 -1.01 3.43
CA MET A 107 -8.82 -2.26 3.53
C MET A 107 -9.51 -3.14 4.58
N ASP A 108 -9.10 -4.40 4.70
CA ASP A 108 -9.59 -5.25 5.78
C ASP A 108 -9.15 -4.75 7.17
N ALA A 109 -9.84 -5.20 8.21
CA ALA A 109 -9.63 -4.74 9.57
C ALA A 109 -8.21 -5.01 10.12
N ALA A 110 -7.55 -6.09 9.69
CA ALA A 110 -6.22 -6.43 10.17
C ALA A 110 -5.15 -5.50 9.58
N ALA A 111 -5.22 -5.26 8.26
CA ALA A 111 -4.36 -4.26 7.60
C ALA A 111 -4.49 -2.88 8.25
N PHE A 112 -5.73 -2.50 8.57
CA PHE A 112 -6.03 -1.20 9.14
C PHE A 112 -5.51 -1.03 10.56
N ALA A 113 -5.69 -2.05 11.40
CA ALA A 113 -5.17 -2.06 12.76
C ALA A 113 -3.64 -1.92 12.75
N LEU A 114 -2.94 -2.68 11.88
CA LEU A 114 -1.49 -2.60 11.73
C LEU A 114 -1.03 -1.20 11.29
N ALA A 115 -1.68 -0.61 10.29
CA ALA A 115 -1.34 0.72 9.82
C ALA A 115 -1.55 1.79 10.90
N ARG A 116 -2.67 1.72 11.64
CA ARG A 116 -2.97 2.63 12.75
C ARG A 116 -1.92 2.54 13.85
N ASP A 117 -1.60 1.33 14.31
CA ASP A 117 -0.67 1.11 15.42
C ASP A 117 0.77 1.54 15.03
N ALA A 118 1.15 1.36 13.76
CA ALA A 118 2.40 1.86 13.20
C ALA A 118 2.37 3.36 12.81
N LYS A 119 1.24 4.06 12.99
CA LYS A 119 1.00 5.45 12.58
C LYS A 119 1.30 5.70 11.09
N LEU A 120 1.02 4.71 10.25
CA LEU A 120 1.23 4.77 8.80
C LEU A 120 0.01 5.38 8.11
N PRO A 121 0.13 6.58 7.51
CA PRO A 121 -0.94 7.11 6.67
C PRO A 121 -1.12 6.26 5.41
N ILE A 122 -2.37 6.04 5.02
CA ILE A 122 -2.73 5.31 3.81
C ILE A 122 -3.29 6.30 2.78
N ILE A 123 -2.70 6.33 1.60
CA ILE A 123 -3.14 7.19 0.50
C ILE A 123 -3.80 6.30 -0.55
N VAL A 124 -5.12 6.44 -0.70
CA VAL A 124 -5.89 5.72 -1.71
C VAL A 124 -6.01 6.59 -2.95
N PHE A 125 -5.55 6.08 -4.10
CA PHE A 125 -5.53 6.84 -5.36
C PHE A 125 -5.76 5.93 -6.57
N SER A 126 -6.13 6.52 -7.71
CA SER A 126 -6.33 5.78 -8.96
C SER A 126 -5.02 5.58 -9.73
N ILE A 127 -4.78 4.36 -10.22
CA ILE A 127 -3.60 4.02 -11.03
C ILE A 127 -3.81 4.16 -12.55
N LYS A 128 -5.03 4.52 -12.99
CA LYS A 128 -5.43 4.48 -14.41
C LYS A 128 -4.66 5.45 -15.31
N ALA A 129 -4.26 6.60 -14.76
CA ALA A 129 -3.54 7.61 -15.53
C ALA A 129 -2.04 7.29 -15.60
N ALA A 130 -1.42 7.52 -16.77
CA ALA A 130 0.03 7.49 -16.88
C ALA A 130 0.67 8.47 -15.89
N GLY A 131 1.70 8.02 -15.16
CA GLY A 131 2.34 8.84 -14.12
C GLY A 131 1.55 9.00 -12.82
N ALA A 132 0.46 8.24 -12.62
CA ALA A 132 -0.38 8.34 -11.43
C ALA A 132 0.40 8.16 -10.12
N ILE A 133 1.36 7.24 -10.06
CA ILE A 133 2.19 7.01 -8.86
C ILE A 133 3.00 8.27 -8.54
N SER A 134 3.78 8.77 -9.49
CA SER A 134 4.61 9.97 -9.31
C SER A 134 3.76 11.17 -8.89
N ALA A 135 2.58 11.32 -9.48
CA ALA A 135 1.70 12.42 -9.15
C ALA A 135 1.00 12.27 -7.80
N ALA A 136 0.72 11.04 -7.33
CA ALA A 136 0.22 10.79 -5.99
C ALA A 136 1.30 11.02 -4.92
N ILE A 137 2.56 10.71 -5.22
CA ILE A 137 3.70 11.02 -4.34
C ILE A 137 3.91 12.53 -4.26
N ALA A 138 3.86 13.24 -5.39
CA ALA A 138 4.04 14.69 -5.43
C ALA A 138 2.87 15.46 -4.79
N ASP A 139 1.64 15.00 -4.98
CA ASP A 139 0.44 15.57 -4.37
C ASP A 139 -0.51 14.46 -3.86
N PRO A 140 -0.34 14.03 -2.60
CA PRO A 140 -1.21 13.04 -1.97
C PRO A 140 -2.68 13.46 -1.87
N SER A 141 -3.00 14.77 -1.96
CA SER A 141 -4.36 15.29 -1.82
C SER A 141 -5.26 14.97 -3.03
N ARG A 142 -4.65 14.51 -4.14
CA ARG A 142 -5.37 13.99 -5.30
C ARG A 142 -6.17 12.74 -4.98
N GLY A 143 -5.69 11.93 -4.03
CA GLY A 143 -6.39 10.77 -3.49
C GLY A 143 -7.17 11.10 -2.22
N THR A 144 -7.50 10.05 -1.46
CA THR A 144 -7.97 10.19 -0.07
C THR A 144 -6.87 9.77 0.88
N ILE A 145 -6.57 10.61 1.86
CA ILE A 145 -5.58 10.32 2.90
C ILE A 145 -6.31 9.78 4.13
N VAL A 146 -5.93 8.59 4.59
CA VAL A 146 -6.40 8.01 5.84
C VAL A 146 -5.29 8.10 6.88
N THR A 147 -5.53 8.82 7.96
CA THR A 147 -4.59 8.96 9.08
C THR A 147 -5.02 8.07 10.25
N ALA A 148 -4.07 7.72 11.11
CA ALA A 148 -4.37 7.07 12.39
C ALA A 148 -5.34 7.91 13.25
#